data_AF-A0A970SBH4-F1
#
_entry.id   AF-A0A970SBH4-F1
#
_cell.length_a   1.000
_cell.length_b   1.000
_cell.length_c   1.000
_cell.angle_alpha   90.00
_cell.angle_beta   90.00
_cell.angle_gamma   90.00
#
_symmetry.space_group_name_H-M   'P 1'
#
loop_
_entity.id
_entity.type
_entity.pdbx_description
1 polymer ?
#
loop_
_entity_poly.entity_id
_entity_poly.type
_entity_poly.pdbx_seq_one_letter_code
_entity_poly.pdbx_strand_id
1 'polypeptide(L)'
;MRYIIAYDITDDRRRRKIDKFLSGIGVRVQESVFEACLKTHQLTSVKNQMLAIMDPDLDNVRIYRQCANCEACAEIMGVGPLVSPPSPVLVV
;
A
#
# COMPACT_ATOMS: atom_id res chain seq x y z
N MET A 1 -5.72 4.86 10.05
CA MET A 1 -4.49 4.15 10.45
C MET A 1 -3.62 4.01 9.21
N ARG A 2 -2.30 4.14 9.35
CA ARG A 2 -1.38 4.00 8.21
C ARG A 2 -0.97 2.54 8.05
N TYR A 3 -0.93 2.08 6.80
CA TYR A 3 -0.50 0.74 6.43
C TYR A 3 0.56 0.80 5.33
N ILE A 4 1.59 -0.01 5.47
CA ILE A 4 2.54 -0.33 4.41
C ILE A 4 2.06 -1.62 3.74
N ILE A 5 1.91 -1.58 2.42
CA ILE A 5 1.50 -2.71 1.60
C ILE A 5 2.66 -3.00 0.65
N ALA A 6 3.34 -4.11 0.87
CA ALA A 6 4.41 -4.59 -0.01
C ALA A 6 3.93 -5.83 -0.76
N TYR A 7 4.23 -5.91 -2.04
CA TYR A 7 3.90 -7.09 -2.85
C TYR A 7 5.10 -7.61 -3.63
N ASP A 8 5.03 -8.89 -3.94
CA ASP A 8 5.90 -9.62 -4.85
C ASP A 8 4.98 -10.47 -5.74
N ILE A 9 4.79 -10.05 -6.98
CA ILE A 9 3.82 -10.63 -7.90
C ILE A 9 4.55 -11.04 -9.17
N THR A 10 4.46 -12.33 -9.48
CA THR A 10 5.22 -12.95 -10.56
C THR A 10 4.64 -12.66 -11.95
N ASP A 11 3.31 -12.53 -12.05
CA ASP A 11 2.63 -12.23 -13.31
C ASP A 11 2.40 -10.73 -13.53
N ASP A 12 2.84 -10.25 -14.69
CA ASP A 12 2.73 -8.85 -15.07
C ASP A 12 1.28 -8.32 -15.18
N ARG A 13 0.32 -9.17 -15.55
CA ARG A 13 -1.09 -8.73 -15.66
C ARG A 13 -1.69 -8.55 -14.26
N ARG A 14 -1.46 -9.49 -13.34
CA ARG A 14 -1.88 -9.37 -11.93
C ARG A 14 -1.18 -8.19 -11.26
N ARG A 15 0.13 -8.02 -11.49
CA ARG A 15 0.92 -6.90 -10.98
C ARG A 15 0.35 -5.55 -11.39
N ARG A 16 0.04 -5.35 -12.68
CA ARG A 16 -0.60 -4.11 -13.17
C ARG A 16 -1.98 -3.85 -12.58
N LYS A 17 -2.76 -4.90 -12.31
CA LYS A 17 -4.08 -4.76 -11.67
C LYS A 17 -3.93 -4.33 -10.20
N ILE A 18 -3.01 -4.95 -9.46
CA ILE A 18 -2.71 -4.56 -8.08
C ILE A 18 -2.18 -3.13 -8.02
N ASP A 19 -1.24 -2.76 -8.89
CA ASP A 19 -0.68 -1.40 -8.97
C ASP A 19 -1.78 -0.35 -9.20
N LYS A 20 -2.66 -0.59 -10.18
CA LYS A 20 -3.80 0.29 -10.47
C LYS A 20 -4.76 0.40 -9.29
N PHE A 21 -5.04 -0.72 -8.62
CA PHE A 21 -5.91 -0.76 -7.46
C PHE A 21 -5.32 0.04 -6.29
N LEU A 22 -4.07 -0.23 -5.92
CA LEU A 22 -3.40 0.42 -4.80
C LEU A 22 -3.16 1.92 -5.04
N SER A 23 -2.90 2.32 -6.29
CA SER A 23 -2.78 3.73 -6.68
C SER A 23 -4.06 4.54 -6.45
N GLY A 24 -5.23 3.89 -6.39
CA GLY A 24 -6.50 4.55 -6.08
C GLY A 24 -6.75 4.79 -4.58
N ILE A 25 -5.94 4.20 -3.70
CA ILE A 25 -6.19 4.21 -2.24
C ILE A 25 -4.97 4.60 -1.41
N GLY A 26 -3.81 4.77 -2.03
CA GLY A 26 -2.55 5.04 -1.35
C GLY A 26 -1.50 5.64 -2.28
N VAL A 27 -0.33 5.91 -1.71
CA VAL A 27 0.82 6.49 -2.39
C VAL A 27 1.80 5.38 -2.70
N ARG A 28 2.21 5.27 -3.97
CA ARG A 28 3.28 4.36 -4.38
C ARG A 28 4.63 4.94 -3.96
N VAL A 29 5.34 4.27 -3.07
CA VAL A 29 6.63 4.74 -2.52
C VAL A 29 7.83 4.01 -3.08
N GLN A 30 7.64 2.77 -3.54
CA GLN A 30 8.61 2.00 -4.31
C GLN A 30 7.88 1.25 -5.42
N GLU A 31 8.62 0.55 -6.31
CA GLU A 31 8.01 -0.20 -7.40
C GLU A 31 6.93 -1.18 -6.92
N SER A 32 7.14 -1.82 -5.76
CA SER A 32 6.22 -2.79 -5.20
C SER A 32 5.76 -2.49 -3.76
N VAL A 33 5.88 -1.23 -3.33
CA VAL A 33 5.49 -0.80 -1.99
C VAL A 33 4.59 0.43 -2.04
N PHE A 34 3.48 0.35 -1.31
CA PHE A 34 2.48 1.40 -1.16
C PHE A 34 2.28 1.77 0.31
N GLU A 35 2.00 3.04 0.56
CA GLU A 35 1.54 3.53 1.85
C GLU A 35 0.09 4.01 1.74
N ALA A 36 -0.79 3.52 2.63
CA ALA A 36 -2.21 3.84 2.59
C ALA A 36 -2.76 4.22 3.96
N CYS A 37 -3.56 5.28 4.02
CA CYS A 37 -4.28 5.68 5.22
C CYS A 37 -5.70 5.11 5.19
N LEU A 38 -5.92 4.03 5.93
CA LEU A 38 -7.15 3.25 5.91
C LEU A 38 -7.82 3.19 7.29
N LYS A 39 -9.15 3.17 7.30
CA LYS A 39 -9.95 2.72 8.44
C LYS A 39 -9.95 1.18 8.48
N THR A 40 -10.23 0.59 9.64
CA THR A 40 -10.18 -0.87 9.83
C THR A 40 -11.08 -1.64 8.83
N HIS A 41 -12.28 -1.13 8.54
CA HIS A 41 -13.18 -1.76 7.57
C HIS A 41 -12.67 -1.64 6.12
N GLN A 42 -11.97 -0.56 5.78
CA GLN A 42 -11.38 -0.38 4.45
C GLN A 42 -10.25 -1.40 4.24
N LEU A 43 -9.45 -1.69 5.28
CA LEU A 43 -8.41 -2.72 5.19
C LEU A 43 -8.98 -4.09 4.82
N THR A 44 -10.12 -4.48 5.39
CA THR A 44 -10.78 -5.75 5.03
C THR A 44 -11.16 -5.78 3.56
N SER A 45 -11.73 -4.70 3.03
CA SER A 45 -12.06 -4.57 1.60
C SER A 45 -10.81 -4.66 0.72
N VAL A 46 -9.72 -3.99 1.11
CA VAL A 46 -8.43 -4.04 0.42
C VAL A 46 -7.89 -5.46 0.35
N LYS A 47 -7.87 -6.19 1.47
CA LYS A 47 -7.43 -7.59 1.50
C LYS A 47 -8.25 -8.47 0.55
N ASN A 48 -9.58 -8.32 0.57
CA ASN A 48 -10.47 -9.11 -0.29
C ASN A 48 -10.23 -8.80 -1.78
N GLN A 49 -10.06 -7.52 -2.14
CA GLN A 49 -9.79 -7.13 -3.52
C GLN A 49 -8.41 -7.61 -4.00
N MET A 50 -7.39 -7.54 -3.16
CA MET A 50 -6.07 -8.07 -3.50
C MET A 50 -6.12 -9.59 -3.71
N LEU A 51 -6.79 -10.35 -2.82
CA LEU A 51 -6.99 -11.79 -2.95
C LEU A 51 -7.77 -12.18 -4.21
N ALA A 52 -8.68 -11.33 -4.69
CA ALA A 52 -9.41 -11.55 -5.94
C ALA A 52 -8.56 -11.31 -7.20
N ILE A 53 -7.41 -10.64 -7.07
CA ILE A 53 -6.53 -10.29 -8.19
C ILE A 53 -5.27 -11.17 -8.21
N MET A 54 -4.67 -11.41 -7.03
CA MET A 54 -3.43 -12.17 -6.89
C MET A 54 -3.67 -13.68 -6.97
N ASP A 55 -2.59 -14.43 -7.20
CA ASP A 55 -2.54 -15.87 -7.05
C ASP A 55 -1.85 -16.22 -5.71
N PRO A 56 -2.56 -16.73 -4.69
CA PRO A 56 -1.98 -17.01 -3.38
C PRO A 56 -0.87 -18.07 -3.38
N ASP A 57 -0.78 -18.92 -4.40
CA ASP A 57 0.23 -19.97 -4.49
C ASP A 57 1.54 -19.47 -5.13
N LEU A 58 1.49 -18.32 -5.82
CA LEU A 58 2.62 -17.77 -6.57
C LEU A 58 3.03 -16.36 -6.14
N ASP A 59 2.12 -15.61 -5.56
CA ASP A 59 2.31 -14.20 -5.22
C ASP A 59 2.37 -14.01 -3.70
N ASN A 60 3.11 -13.00 -3.24
CA ASN A 60 3.25 -12.67 -1.83
C ASN A 60 2.82 -11.23 -1.59
N VAL A 61 1.94 -11.02 -0.62
CA VAL A 61 1.52 -9.69 -0.16
C VAL A 61 1.71 -9.60 1.34
N ARG A 62 2.39 -8.55 1.79
CA ARG A 62 2.57 -8.24 3.21
C ARG A 62 1.95 -6.89 3.53
N ILE A 63 1.20 -6.83 4.63
CA ILE A 63 0.57 -5.60 5.10
C ILE A 63 1.00 -5.35 6.54
N TYR A 64 1.67 -4.23 6.77
CA TYR A 64 2.13 -3.80 8.08
C TYR A 64 1.33 -2.60 8.56
N ARG A 65 0.80 -2.66 9.77
CA ARG A 65 0.26 -1.45 10.42
C ARG A 65 1.46 -0.61 10.89
N GLN A 66 1.55 0.62 10.40
CA GLN A 66 2.57 1.56 10.85
C GLN A 66 2.01 2.42 11.99
N CYS A 67 2.72 2.49 13.10
CA CYS A 67 2.39 3.43 14.17
C CYS A 67 3.00 4.81 13.86
N ALA A 68 2.52 5.85 14.55
CA ALA A 68 3.01 7.22 14.35
C ALA A 68 4.53 7.37 14.58
N ASN A 69 5.10 6.62 15.53
CA ASN A 69 6.54 6.65 15.78
C ASN A 69 7.34 6.01 14.63
N CYS A 70 6.87 4.87 14.10
CA CYS A 70 7.50 4.23 12.94
C CYS A 70 7.38 5.08 11.67
N GLU A 71 6.34 5.90 11.54
CA GLU A 71 6.20 6.86 10.44
C GLU A 71 7.20 8.02 10.59
N ALA A 72 7.34 8.58 11.79
CA ALA A 72 8.27 9.69 12.06
C ALA A 72 9.75 9.30 11.89
N CYS A 73 10.09 8.03 12.08
CA CYS A 73 11.44 7.51 11.92
C CYS A 73 11.70 6.89 10.53
N ALA A 74 10.79 7.06 9.56
CA ALA A 74 11.01 6.52 8.22
C ALA A 74 12.13 7.28 7.51
N GLU A 75 13.12 6.55 6.99
CA GLU A 75 14.24 7.11 6.24
C GLU A 75 14.17 6.67 4.77
N ILE A 76 14.51 7.59 3.87
CA ILE A 76 14.59 7.32 2.43
C ILE A 76 16.04 7.48 2.00
N MET A 77 16.59 6.41 1.44
CA MET A 77 17.90 6.42 0.81
C MET A 77 17.72 6.35 -0.71
N GLY A 78 18.24 7.34 -1.44
CA GLY A 78 18.09 7.43 -2.90
C GLY A 78 16.87 8.24 -3.34
N VAL A 79 16.27 7.88 -4.47
CA VAL A 79 15.15 8.63 -5.07
C VAL A 79 13.82 7.98 -4.70
N GLY A 80 12.92 8.75 -4.10
CA GLY A 80 11.56 8.33 -3.77
C GLY A 80 10.73 9.52 -3.31
N PRO A 81 9.39 9.44 -3.38
CA PRO A 81 8.53 10.50 -2.89
C PRO A 81 8.68 10.64 -1.37
N LEU A 82 8.89 11.87 -0.88
CA LEU A 82 8.72 12.16 0.54
C LEU A 82 7.24 11.98 0.87
N VAL A 83 6.91 10.93 1.63
CA VAL A 83 5.54 10.83 2.14
C VAL A 83 5.43 11.76 3.34
N SER A 84 5.04 13.00 3.08
CA SER A 84 4.57 13.89 4.13
C SER A 84 3.39 13.21 4.85
N PRO A 85 3.22 13.39 6.18
CA PRO A 85 2.00 12.98 6.84
C PRO A 85 0.81 13.56 6.07
N PRO A 86 -0.26 12.80 5.81
CA PRO A 86 -1.38 13.28 5.01
C PRO A 86 -1.94 14.52 5.69
N SER A 87 -1.89 15.66 5.00
CA SER A 87 -2.81 16.75 5.30
C SER A 87 -4.22 16.16 5.30
N PRO A 88 -5.07 16.47 6.31
CA PRO A 88 -6.42 15.94 6.33
C PRO A 88 -7.11 16.35 5.03
N VAL A 89 -7.40 15.35 4.18
CA VAL A 89 -8.24 15.57 3.00
C VAL A 89 -9.64 15.82 3.55
N LEU A 90 -10.01 17.09 3.62
CA LEU A 90 -11.39 17.53 3.79
C LEU A 90 -12.16 17.03 2.57
N VAL A 91 -12.90 15.95 2.75
CA VAL A 91 -13.97 15.59 1.83
C VAL A 91 -15.15 16.50 2.20
N VAL A 92 -15.35 17.54 1.40
CA VAL A 92 -16.54 18.41 1.42
C VAL A 92 -17.63 17.74 0.57
#